data_AF-A0A9D7MQI2-F1
#
_entry.id   AF-A0A9D7MQI2-F1
#
_cell.length_a   1.000
_cell.length_b   1.000
_cell.length_c   1.000
_cell.angle_alpha   90.00
_cell.angle_beta   90.00
_cell.angle_gamma   90.00
#
_symmetry.space_group_name_H-M   'P 1'
#
loop_
_entity.id
_entity.type
_entity.pdbx_description
1 polymer ?
#
loop_
_entity_poly.entity_id
_entity_poly.type
_entity_poly.pdbx_seq_one_letter_code
_entity_poly.pdbx_strand_id
1 'polypeptide(L)'
;MKNLIKTKTANPSYFLFEMMIIVTTMSILISSSEISASSGTAKILFTEESHDFGNVEQGNQLEYSFAFTNEGEAPLLIQNVQPACGCTALQLAKNRICQR
;
A
#
# COMPACT_ATOMS: atom_id res chain seq x y z
N MET A 1 -47.62 46.75 7.84
CA MET A 1 -47.22 45.58 8.65
C MET A 1 -45.72 45.69 8.92
N LYS A 2 -45.32 46.00 10.17
CA LYS A 2 -43.91 46.18 10.56
C LYS A 2 -43.37 44.84 11.05
N ASN A 3 -42.58 44.16 10.20
CA ASN A 3 -41.84 42.96 10.58
C ASN A 3 -40.67 43.37 11.47
N LEU A 4 -40.88 43.36 12.77
CA LEU A 4 -39.82 43.50 13.76
C LEU A 4 -39.15 42.13 13.91
N ILE A 5 -38.17 41.87 13.05
CA ILE A 5 -37.13 40.90 13.35
C ILE A 5 -36.41 41.47 14.58
N LYS A 6 -36.82 41.05 15.78
CA LYS A 6 -36.05 41.24 17.00
C LYS A 6 -34.77 40.43 16.83
N THR A 7 -33.75 41.02 16.20
CA THR A 7 -32.38 40.57 16.38
C THR A 7 -32.07 40.84 17.85
N LYS A 8 -32.18 39.78 18.66
CA LYS A 8 -31.88 39.81 20.09
C LYS A 8 -30.49 40.41 20.21
N THR A 9 -30.43 41.61 20.78
CA THR A 9 -29.21 42.40 20.88
C THR A 9 -28.15 41.55 21.55
N ALA A 10 -27.12 41.40 20.78
CA ALA A 10 -26.12 40.40 20.95
C ALA A 10 -25.07 40.98 21.94
N ASN A 11 -25.41 41.08 23.24
CA ASN A 11 -24.49 41.39 24.37
C ASN A 11 -23.04 40.91 24.12
N PRO A 12 -22.07 41.83 24.02
CA PRO A 12 -20.70 41.52 23.58
C PRO A 12 -19.93 40.61 24.54
N SER A 13 -20.40 40.47 25.78
CA SER A 13 -19.83 39.57 26.78
C SER A 13 -20.10 38.09 26.52
N TYR A 14 -21.21 37.71 25.88
CA TYR A 14 -21.44 36.29 25.54
C TYR A 14 -20.71 35.89 24.25
N PHE A 15 -20.36 36.84 23.38
CA PHE A 15 -19.73 36.55 22.09
C PHE A 15 -18.35 35.90 22.26
N LEU A 16 -17.57 36.36 23.23
CA LEU A 16 -16.26 35.77 23.56
C LEU A 16 -16.42 34.39 24.22
N PHE A 17 -17.49 34.18 24.98
CA PHE A 17 -17.77 32.92 25.65
C PHE A 17 -18.21 31.83 24.65
N GLU A 18 -19.06 32.19 23.69
CA GLU A 18 -19.49 31.31 22.59
C GLU A 18 -18.31 30.92 21.68
N MET A 19 -17.43 31.87 21.35
CA MET A 19 -16.22 31.57 20.56
C MET A 19 -15.29 30.59 21.27
N MET A 20 -15.18 30.66 22.60
CA MET A 20 -14.38 29.72 23.38
C MET A 20 -15.00 28.32 23.43
N ILE A 21 -16.34 28.23 23.52
CA ILE A 21 -17.08 26.96 23.48
C ILE A 21 -16.96 26.29 22.10
N ILE A 22 -17.09 27.06 21.01
CA ILE A 22 -17.00 26.54 19.64
C ILE A 22 -15.60 25.99 19.34
N VAL A 23 -14.53 26.67 19.80
CA VAL A 23 -13.15 26.19 19.62
C VAL A 23 -12.89 24.90 20.39
N THR A 24 -13.40 24.78 21.62
CA THR A 24 -13.23 23.56 22.43
C THR A 24 -14.01 22.35 21.90
N THR A 25 -15.19 22.55 21.33
CA THR A 25 -16.02 21.46 20.77
C THR A 25 -15.49 20.95 19.43
N MET A 26 -14.89 21.83 18.62
CA MET A 26 -14.29 21.46 17.33
C MET A 26 -13.06 20.55 17.50
N SER A 27 -12.25 20.74 18.55
CA SER A 27 -11.08 19.88 18.81
C SER A 27 -11.43 18.44 19.20
N ILE A 28 -12.62 18.20 19.75
CA ILE A 28 -13.04 16.86 20.21
C ILE A 28 -13.42 15.94 19.04
N LEU A 29 -13.78 16.50 17.87
CA LEU A 29 -14.27 15.74 16.71
C LEU A 29 -13.15 15.15 15.83
N ILE A 30 -11.87 15.51 16.06
CA ILE A 30 -10.77 15.17 15.14
C ILE A 30 -10.08 13.82 15.52
N SER A 31 -10.43 13.22 16.67
CA SER A 31 -9.65 12.11 17.25
C SER A 31 -9.83 10.72 16.63
N SER A 32 -10.62 10.53 15.56
CA SER A 32 -10.93 9.17 15.07
C SER A 32 -10.82 8.93 13.56
N SER A 33 -10.02 9.71 12.82
CA SER A 33 -9.69 9.32 11.44
C SER A 33 -8.55 8.30 11.45
N GLU A 34 -8.90 7.01 11.47
CA GLU A 34 -7.95 5.93 11.16
C GLU A 34 -7.65 5.97 9.66
N ILE A 35 -6.45 6.43 9.29
CA ILE A 35 -5.94 6.26 7.94
C ILE A 35 -5.56 4.79 7.81
N SER A 36 -6.47 3.98 7.27
CA SER A 36 -6.18 2.60 6.90
C SER A 36 -5.15 2.61 5.76
N ALA A 37 -3.87 2.52 6.12
CA ALA A 37 -2.85 2.09 5.18
C ALA A 37 -3.26 0.70 4.69
N SER A 38 -3.41 0.52 3.38
CA SER A 38 -3.81 -0.75 2.78
C SER A 38 -2.89 -1.87 3.27
N SER A 39 -3.38 -2.70 4.18
CA SER A 39 -2.68 -3.87 4.72
C SER A 39 -2.76 -5.04 3.75
N GLY A 40 -2.54 -4.75 2.46
CA GLY A 40 -2.53 -5.77 1.43
C GLY A 40 -1.40 -6.76 1.69
N THR A 41 -1.63 -8.03 1.41
CA THR A 41 -0.56 -9.05 1.40
C THR A 41 0.00 -9.16 -0.01
N ALA A 42 1.31 -9.27 -0.16
CA ALA A 42 1.92 -9.62 -1.44
C ALA A 42 1.75 -11.13 -1.66
N LYS A 43 1.27 -11.54 -2.83
CA LYS A 43 1.02 -12.95 -3.17
C LYS A 43 1.66 -13.25 -4.51
N ILE A 44 2.69 -14.08 -4.50
CA ILE A 44 3.35 -14.55 -5.72
C ILE A 44 2.64 -15.80 -6.25
N LEU A 45 2.35 -15.82 -7.55
CA LEU A 45 1.82 -16.97 -8.25
C LEU A 45 2.73 -17.30 -9.44
N PHE A 46 3.22 -18.53 -9.50
CA PHE A 46 4.01 -19.02 -10.63
C PHE A 46 3.11 -19.68 -11.68
N THR A 47 3.41 -19.47 -12.96
CA THR A 47 2.70 -20.16 -14.04
C THR A 47 3.05 -21.65 -14.06
N GLU A 48 4.31 -21.98 -13.81
CA GLU A 48 4.82 -23.34 -13.71
C GLU A 48 5.81 -23.39 -12.55
N GLU A 49 5.73 -24.43 -11.70
CA GLU A 49 6.62 -24.59 -10.54
C GLU A 49 7.79 -25.55 -10.82
N SER A 50 7.69 -26.32 -11.90
CA SER A 50 8.67 -27.34 -12.26
C SER A 50 8.82 -27.42 -13.78
N HIS A 51 10.05 -27.57 -14.22
CA HIS A 51 10.39 -27.84 -15.61
C HIS A 51 11.37 -29.01 -15.63
N ASP A 52 11.08 -30.04 -16.44
CA ASP A 52 11.96 -31.17 -16.67
C ASP A 52 12.62 -31.02 -18.05
N PHE A 53 13.95 -30.93 -18.05
CA PHE A 53 14.74 -30.85 -19.29
C PHE A 53 14.87 -32.20 -20.00
N GLY A 54 14.46 -33.31 -19.37
CA GLY A 54 14.55 -34.65 -19.92
C GLY A 54 15.99 -35.12 -20.08
N ASN A 55 16.27 -35.83 -21.17
CA ASN A 55 17.60 -36.38 -21.43
C ASN A 55 18.49 -35.31 -22.06
N VAL A 56 19.48 -34.83 -21.29
CA VAL A 56 20.35 -33.72 -21.67
C VAL A 56 21.79 -34.19 -21.84
N GLU A 57 22.44 -33.75 -22.91
CA GLU A 57 23.86 -34.07 -23.13
C GLU A 57 24.76 -33.20 -22.26
N GLN A 58 25.85 -33.80 -21.76
CA GLN A 58 26.78 -33.12 -20.88
C GLN A 58 27.50 -31.97 -21.59
N GLY A 59 27.51 -30.79 -20.97
CA GLY A 59 28.14 -29.58 -21.52
C GLY A 59 27.17 -28.63 -22.22
N ASN A 60 25.91 -29.03 -22.43
CA ASN A 60 24.90 -28.13 -22.95
C ASN A 60 24.45 -27.13 -21.87
N GLN A 61 24.42 -25.84 -22.25
CA GLN A 61 23.83 -24.80 -21.44
C GLN A 61 22.33 -24.75 -21.75
N LEU A 62 21.52 -24.98 -20.72
CA LEU A 62 20.06 -24.97 -20.82
C LEU A 62 19.53 -23.75 -20.07
N GLU A 63 18.58 -23.07 -20.70
CA GLU A 63 17.95 -21.88 -20.14
C GLU A 63 16.43 -22.10 -20.12
N TYR A 64 15.81 -21.82 -18.98
CA TYR A 64 14.37 -21.84 -18.83
C TYR A 64 13.95 -20.65 -17.97
N SER A 65 12.87 -19.97 -18.36
CA SER A 65 12.38 -18.77 -17.68
C SER A 65 11.06 -19.06 -16.99
N PHE A 66 11.04 -18.92 -15.66
CA PHE A 66 9.82 -19.01 -14.87
C PHE A 66 9.10 -17.66 -14.84
N ALA A 67 7.86 -17.64 -15.32
CA ALA A 67 6.99 -16.48 -15.19
C ALA A 67 6.22 -16.53 -13.87
N PHE A 68 6.10 -15.38 -13.21
CA PHE A 68 5.27 -15.22 -12.03
C PHE A 68 4.52 -13.89 -12.05
N THR A 69 3.39 -13.85 -11.35
CA THR A 69 2.53 -12.67 -11.21
C THR A 69 2.31 -12.36 -9.74
N ASN A 70 2.22 -11.07 -9.40
CA ASN A 70 1.77 -10.64 -8.07
C ASN A 70 0.24 -10.54 -8.09
N GLU A 71 -0.44 -11.49 -7.46
CA GLU A 71 -1.89 -11.47 -7.21
C GLU A 71 -2.26 -10.78 -5.89
N GLY A 72 -1.26 -10.24 -5.19
CA GLY A 72 -1.46 -9.54 -3.94
C GLY A 72 -1.94 -8.10 -4.12
N GLU A 73 -2.48 -7.56 -3.03
CA GLU A 73 -2.90 -6.16 -2.95
C GLU A 73 -1.73 -5.23 -2.57
N ALA A 74 -0.60 -5.80 -2.13
CA ALA A 74 0.63 -5.08 -1.82
C ALA A 74 1.76 -5.33 -2.84
N PRO A 75 2.73 -4.40 -2.97
CA PRO A 75 3.87 -4.58 -3.86
C PRO A 75 4.72 -5.80 -3.48
N LEU A 76 5.04 -6.62 -4.47
CA LEU A 76 5.93 -7.77 -4.31
C LEU A 76 7.39 -7.34 -4.50
N LEU A 77 8.17 -7.38 -3.42
CA LEU A 77 9.60 -7.14 -3.43
C LEU A 77 10.37 -8.46 -3.29
N ILE A 78 11.12 -8.83 -4.34
CA ILE A 78 12.02 -9.98 -4.31
C ILE A 78 13.38 -9.52 -3.78
N GLN A 79 13.72 -9.94 -2.56
CA GLN A 79 14.97 -9.53 -1.89
C GLN A 79 16.17 -10.39 -2.30
N ASN A 80 15.95 -11.70 -2.45
CA ASN A 80 17.00 -12.65 -2.78
C ASN A 80 16.38 -13.86 -3.50
N VAL A 81 17.14 -14.45 -4.41
CA VAL A 81 16.81 -15.72 -5.06
C VAL A 81 18.08 -16.57 -5.08
N GLN A 82 18.01 -17.77 -4.50
CA GLN A 82 19.17 -18.63 -4.33
C GLN A 82 18.89 -20.02 -4.89
N PRO A 83 19.74 -20.55 -5.79
CA PRO A 83 19.63 -21.93 -6.24
C PRO A 83 20.03 -22.89 -5.12
N ALA A 84 19.38 -24.05 -5.06
CA ALA A 84 19.69 -25.09 -4.07
C ALA A 84 21.05 -25.78 -4.34
N CYS A 85 21.48 -25.80 -5.61
CA CYS A 85 22.75 -26.38 -6.03
C CYS A 85 23.58 -25.33 -6.78
N GLY A 86 24.90 -25.29 -6.51
CA GLY A 86 25.80 -24.28 -7.07
C GLY A 86 26.09 -24.41 -8.58
N CYS A 87 25.54 -25.43 -9.25
CA CYS A 87 25.69 -25.60 -10.70
C CYS A 87 24.62 -24.86 -11.52
N THR A 88 23.61 -24.26 -10.87
CA THR A 88 22.55 -23.51 -11.54
C THR A 88 22.82 -22.01 -11.45
N ALA A 89 22.95 -21.35 -12.59
CA ALA A 89 22.97 -19.90 -12.66
C ALA A 89 21.54 -19.37 -12.69
N LEU A 90 21.24 -18.34 -11.89
CA LEU A 90 19.93 -17.72 -11.84
C LEU A 90 20.04 -16.22 -12.09
N GLN A 91 19.22 -15.71 -13.01
CA GLN A 91 19.17 -14.31 -13.36
C GLN A 91 17.75 -13.79 -13.21
N LEU A 92 17.56 -12.81 -12.31
CA LEU A 92 16.28 -12.14 -12.15
C LEU A 92 16.18 -10.97 -13.15
N ALA A 93 15.21 -11.02 -14.06
CA ALA A 93 14.94 -9.93 -14.99
C ALA A 93 14.35 -8.72 -14.24
N LYS A 94 15.22 -7.82 -13.80
CA LYS A 94 14.88 -6.61 -13.04
C LYS A 94 14.29 -5.53 -13.95
N ASN A 95 13.07 -5.72 -14.49
CA ASN A 95 12.49 -4.69 -15.36
C ASN A 95 11.70 -3.60 -14.59
N ARG A 96 11.26 -3.79 -13.34
CA ARG A 96 10.59 -2.71 -12.57
C ARG A 96 10.75 -2.90 -11.06
N ILE A 97 11.98 -2.82 -10.55
CA ILE A 97 12.16 -2.51 -9.11
C ILE A 97 12.50 -1.03 -9.06
N CYS A 98 11.56 -0.22 -8.57
CA CYS A 98 11.81 1.17 -8.24
C CYS A 98 12.93 1.20 -7.18
N GLN A 99 14.18 1.37 -7.62
CA GLN A 99 15.27 1.72 -6.75
C GLN A 99 15.34 3.24 -6.69
N ARG A 100 14.61 3.80 -5.74
CA ARG A 100 15.08 4.96 -4.98
C ARG A 100 14.35 5.06 -3.65
#